data_AF-A0A381P8M6-F1
#
_entry.id   AF-A0A381P8M6-F1
#
_cell.length_a   1.000
_cell.length_b   1.000
_cell.length_c   1.000
_cell.angle_alpha   90.00
_cell.angle_beta   90.00
_cell.angle_gamma   90.00
#
_symmetry.space_group_name_H-M   'P 1'
#
loop_
_entity.id
_entity.type
_entity.pdbx_description
1 polymer ?
#
loop_
_entity_poly.entity_id
_entity_poly.type
_entity_poly.pdbx_seq_one_letter_code
_entity_poly.pdbx_strand_id
1 'polypeptide(L)'
;MNLNNQSELEAYFADNFDTVLFPILADMYLQKRDIERARKVCDIGLGYHPDHVDGKFILAMVELEIGNEREAEKLLKDVVLSGTDHLQAAFQLAVVQQSLGRAESTLQKSWNKVIDLDPENREAK
;
A
#
# COMPACT_ATOMS: atom_id res chain seq x y z
N MET A 1 8.09 12.98 19.83
CA MET A 1 6.82 12.51 19.24
C MET A 1 6.81 10.99 19.33
N ASN A 2 5.76 10.41 19.89
CA ASN A 2 5.53 8.97 19.96
C ASN A 2 4.79 8.49 18.71
N LEU A 3 5.44 7.66 17.88
CA LEU A 3 4.87 7.13 16.62
C LEU A 3 3.71 6.15 16.83
N ASN A 4 3.48 5.68 18.06
CA ASN A 4 2.33 4.85 18.40
C ASN A 4 1.14 5.67 18.91
N ASN A 5 1.32 6.99 19.08
CA ASN A 5 0.27 7.90 19.54
C ASN A 5 -0.32 8.65 18.34
N GLN A 6 -1.54 8.27 17.94
CA GLN A 6 -2.21 8.86 16.79
C GLN A 6 -2.37 10.38 16.93
N SER A 7 -2.73 10.89 18.10
CA SER A 7 -2.99 12.31 18.28
C SER A 7 -1.70 13.15 18.22
N GLU A 8 -0.57 12.62 18.68
CA GLU A 8 0.72 13.28 18.49
C GLU A 8 1.14 13.29 17.02
N LEU A 9 0.92 12.18 16.31
CA LEU A 9 1.18 12.07 14.87
C LEU A 9 0.28 12.99 14.05
N GLU A 10 -1.00 13.10 14.39
CA GLU A 10 -1.96 14.01 13.76
C GLU A 10 -1.51 15.46 13.91
N ALA A 11 -1.16 15.88 15.14
CA ALA A 11 -0.69 17.24 15.40
C ALA A 11 0.58 17.54 14.60
N TYR A 12 1.54 16.62 14.60
CA TYR A 12 2.77 16.79 13.85
C TYR A 12 2.53 16.81 12.33
N PHE A 13 1.66 15.94 11.80
CA PHE A 13 1.32 15.92 10.38
C PHE A 13 0.61 17.21 9.95
N ALA A 14 -0.29 17.74 10.78
CA ALA A 14 -0.99 18.99 10.52
C ALA A 14 -0.03 20.19 10.41
N ASP A 15 1.08 20.16 11.15
CA ASP A 15 2.13 21.18 11.10
C ASP A 15 3.20 20.90 10.02
N ASN A 16 3.28 19.67 9.49
CA ASN A 16 4.36 19.20 8.60
C ASN A 16 3.81 18.25 7.52
N PHE A 17 3.01 18.77 6.57
CA PHE A 17 2.40 17.94 5.52
C PHE A 17 3.41 17.26 4.59
N ASP A 18 4.63 17.77 4.49
CA ASP A 18 5.75 17.21 3.74
C ASP A 18 6.56 16.18 4.56
N THR A 19 6.04 15.69 5.68
CA THR A 19 6.71 14.62 6.42
C THR A 19 6.64 13.28 5.69
N VAL A 20 7.71 12.49 5.75
CA VAL A 20 7.72 11.08 5.28
C VAL A 20 7.01 10.12 6.24
N LEU A 21 6.55 10.60 7.40
CA LEU A 21 5.87 9.77 8.41
C LEU A 21 4.37 9.58 8.15
N PHE A 22 3.82 10.23 7.13
CA PHE A 22 2.40 10.14 6.78
C PHE A 22 1.86 8.70 6.59
N PRO A 23 2.63 7.70 6.09
CA PRO A 23 2.09 6.35 5.91
C PRO A 23 1.75 5.70 7.25
N ILE A 24 2.47 6.03 8.33
CA ILE A 24 2.18 5.52 9.68
C ILE A 24 0.81 6.02 10.14
N LEU A 25 0.55 7.32 9.99
CA LEU A 25 -0.73 7.90 10.37
C LEU A 25 -1.87 7.38 9.48
N ALA A 26 -1.64 7.25 8.18
CA ALA A 26 -2.62 6.69 7.24
C ALA A 26 -2.97 5.24 7.60
N ASP A 27 -1.97 4.42 7.92
CA ASP A 27 -2.17 3.03 8.36
C ASP A 27 -2.97 2.98 9.68
N MET A 28 -2.65 3.83 10.67
CA MET A 28 -3.43 3.89 11.91
C MET A 28 -4.91 4.17 11.67
N TYR A 29 -5.23 5.06 10.72
CA TYR A 29 -6.62 5.31 10.32
C TYR A 29 -7.23 4.10 9.59
N LEU A 30 -6.48 3.47 8.68
CA LEU A 30 -6.92 2.28 7.95
C LEU A 30 -7.24 1.12 8.90
N GLN A 31 -6.38 0.84 9.88
CA GLN A 31 -6.61 -0.20 10.91
C GLN A 31 -7.87 0.09 11.75
N LYS A 32 -8.24 1.36 11.91
CA LYS A 32 -9.48 1.78 12.59
C LYS A 32 -10.69 1.83 11.66
N ARG A 33 -10.55 1.44 10.39
CA ARG A 33 -11.55 1.56 9.33
C ARG A 33 -12.05 3.00 9.09
N ASP A 34 -11.24 4.00 9.45
CA ASP A 34 -11.48 5.40 9.09
C ASP A 34 -10.89 5.66 7.69
N ILE A 35 -11.57 5.09 6.69
CA ILE A 35 -11.08 5.02 5.30
C ILE A 35 -10.94 6.42 4.70
N GLU A 36 -11.86 7.34 5.03
CA GLU A 36 -11.80 8.72 4.54
C GLU A 36 -10.52 9.43 5.00
N ARG A 37 -10.18 9.32 6.29
CA ARG A 37 -8.95 9.95 6.81
C ARG A 37 -7.70 9.25 6.35
N ALA A 38 -7.69 7.91 6.28
CA ALA A 38 -6.57 7.15 5.72
C ALA A 38 -6.23 7.64 4.31
N ARG A 39 -7.25 7.73 3.44
CA ARG A 39 -7.09 8.24 2.08
C ARG A 39 -6.58 9.68 2.05
N LYS A 40 -7.16 10.56 2.89
CA LYS A 40 -6.79 11.97 2.93
C LYS A 40 -5.32 12.17 3.32
N VAL A 41 -4.83 11.42 4.30
CA VAL A 41 -3.43 11.48 4.74
C VAL A 41 -2.51 10.96 3.62
N CYS A 42 -2.86 9.85 2.97
CA CYS A 42 -2.13 9.36 1.79
C CYS A 42 -2.08 10.38 0.66
N ASP A 43 -3.22 10.97 0.28
CA ASP A 43 -3.33 11.94 -0.82
C ASP A 43 -2.45 13.18 -0.56
N ILE A 44 -2.45 13.69 0.68
CA ILE A 44 -1.61 14.83 1.07
C ILE A 44 -0.13 14.43 1.04
N GLY A 45 0.24 13.35 1.73
CA GLY A 45 1.64 12.94 1.86
C GLY A 45 2.28 12.54 0.54
N LEU A 46 1.56 11.80 -0.31
CA LEU A 46 2.00 11.48 -1.68
C LEU A 46 2.01 12.71 -2.60
N GLY A 47 1.26 13.75 -2.28
CA GLY A 47 1.37 15.05 -2.98
C GLY A 47 2.76 15.68 -2.82
N TYR A 48 3.44 15.45 -1.70
CA TYR A 48 4.81 15.89 -1.45
C TYR A 48 5.85 14.83 -1.80
N HIS A 49 5.54 13.56 -1.55
CA HIS A 49 6.42 12.42 -1.77
C HIS A 49 5.80 11.42 -2.75
N PRO A 50 5.70 11.77 -4.05
CA PRO A 50 4.96 10.99 -5.04
C PRO A 50 5.54 9.59 -5.28
N ASP A 51 6.79 9.32 -4.87
CA ASP A 51 7.45 8.03 -5.01
C ASP A 51 7.62 7.28 -3.69
N HIS A 52 6.96 7.73 -2.61
CA HIS A 52 7.03 7.06 -1.32
C HIS A 52 6.39 5.67 -1.38
N VAL A 53 7.21 4.64 -1.25
CA VAL A 53 6.81 3.23 -1.41
C VAL A 53 5.70 2.83 -0.43
N ASP A 54 5.92 3.03 0.88
CA ASP A 54 4.91 2.66 1.88
C ASP A 54 3.61 3.47 1.75
N GLY A 55 3.71 4.76 1.38
CA GLY A 55 2.53 5.60 1.14
C GLY A 55 1.68 5.09 -0.03
N LYS A 56 2.30 4.68 -1.13
CA LYS A 56 1.60 4.05 -2.26
C LYS A 56 0.97 2.72 -1.86
N PHE A 57 1.67 1.93 -1.04
CA PHE A 57 1.15 0.66 -0.53
C PHE A 57 -0.09 0.87 0.35
N ILE A 58 -0.04 1.79 1.33
CA ILE A 58 -1.20 2.10 2.19
C ILE A 58 -2.36 2.67 1.36
N LEU A 59 -2.10 3.54 0.38
CA LEU A 59 -3.16 4.02 -0.51
C LEU A 59 -3.76 2.87 -1.32
N ALA A 60 -2.97 1.90 -1.78
CA ALA A 60 -3.51 0.73 -2.45
C ALA A 60 -4.44 -0.08 -1.55
N MET A 61 -4.10 -0.24 -0.26
CA MET A 61 -4.97 -0.93 0.70
C MET A 61 -6.27 -0.17 0.95
N VAL A 62 -6.21 1.16 1.02
CA VAL A 62 -7.40 2.02 1.06
C VAL A 62 -8.28 1.82 -0.18
N GLU A 63 -7.70 1.77 -1.38
CA GLU A 63 -8.45 1.51 -2.61
C GLU A 63 -9.12 0.12 -2.62
N LEU A 64 -8.47 -0.91 -2.04
CA LEU A 64 -9.08 -2.23 -1.88
C LEU A 64 -10.27 -2.22 -0.93
N GLU A 65 -10.17 -1.54 0.22
CA GLU A 65 -11.28 -1.44 1.19
C GLU A 65 -12.53 -0.78 0.59
N ILE A 66 -12.37 0.12 -0.40
CA ILE A 66 -13.48 0.77 -1.10
C ILE A 66 -13.89 0.08 -2.41
N GLY A 67 -13.27 -1.06 -2.75
CA GLY A 67 -13.58 -1.86 -3.94
C GLY A 67 -12.97 -1.34 -5.25
N ASN A 68 -12.02 -0.41 -5.20
CA ASN A 68 -11.33 0.14 -6.36
C ASN A 68 -10.11 -0.70 -6.76
N GLU A 69 -10.34 -1.99 -7.05
CA GLU A 69 -9.29 -2.97 -7.34
C GLU A 69 -8.35 -2.56 -8.49
N ARG A 70 -8.85 -1.82 -9.49
CA ARG A 70 -8.03 -1.37 -10.62
C ARG A 70 -6.99 -0.31 -10.23
N GLU A 71 -7.34 0.62 -9.34
CA GLU A 71 -6.38 1.62 -8.87
C GLU A 71 -5.41 1.00 -7.88
N ALA A 72 -5.89 0.11 -7.02
CA ALA A 72 -5.03 -0.70 -6.16
C ALA A 72 -4.00 -1.50 -6.97
N GLU A 73 -4.40 -2.17 -8.05
CA GLU A 73 -3.48 -2.90 -8.94
C GLU A 73 -2.37 -1.99 -9.48
N LYS A 74 -2.70 -0.77 -9.88
CA LYS A 74 -1.73 0.21 -10.41
C LYS A 74 -0.75 0.65 -9.34
N LEU A 75 -1.23 1.04 -8.15
CA LEU A 75 -0.38 1.44 -7.03
C LEU A 75 0.53 0.30 -6.57
N LEU A 76 0.01 -0.93 -6.49
CA LEU A 76 0.79 -2.10 -6.12
C LEU A 76 1.86 -2.45 -7.16
N LYS A 77 1.58 -2.28 -8.46
CA LYS A 77 2.60 -2.40 -9.51
C LYS A 77 3.72 -1.39 -9.30
N ASP A 78 3.39 -0.13 -9.02
CA ASP A 78 4.41 0.90 -8.77
C ASP A 78 5.29 0.54 -7.56
N VAL A 79 4.69 0.03 -6.48
CA VAL A 79 5.42 -0.44 -5.28
C VAL A 79 6.36 -1.59 -5.64
N VAL A 80 5.88 -2.61 -6.35
CA VAL A 80 6.69 -3.77 -6.75
C VAL A 80 7.82 -3.39 -7.73
N LEU A 81 7.56 -2.42 -8.61
CA LEU A 81 8.54 -1.94 -9.59
C LEU A 81 9.57 -0.95 -9.01
N SER A 82 9.33 -0.41 -7.82
CA SER A 82 10.27 0.50 -7.14
C SER A 82 11.61 -0.14 -6.76
N GLY A 83 11.70 -1.47 -6.84
CA GLY A 83 12.90 -2.24 -6.50
C GLY A 83 13.01 -2.60 -5.02
N THR A 84 12.04 -2.20 -4.19
CA THR A 84 11.95 -2.67 -2.81
C THR A 84 11.44 -4.10 -2.75
N ASP A 85 12.02 -4.92 -1.88
CA ASP A 85 11.54 -6.28 -1.58
C ASP A 85 10.31 -6.25 -0.67
N HIS A 86 9.22 -5.69 -1.19
CA HIS A 86 7.97 -5.51 -0.46
C HIS A 86 7.04 -6.72 -0.67
N LEU A 87 7.26 -7.79 0.11
CA LEU A 87 6.53 -9.06 -0.01
C LEU A 87 5.00 -8.86 0.03
N GLN A 88 4.49 -8.07 0.98
CA GLN A 88 3.05 -7.86 1.12
C GLN A 88 2.44 -7.16 -0.12
N ALA A 89 3.16 -6.26 -0.77
CA ALA A 89 2.69 -5.60 -1.99
C ALA A 89 2.71 -6.56 -3.18
N ALA A 90 3.76 -7.37 -3.31
CA ALA A 90 3.83 -8.41 -4.34
C ALA A 90 2.67 -9.42 -4.20
N PHE A 91 2.39 -9.83 -2.97
CA PHE A 91 1.29 -10.73 -2.65
C PHE A 91 -0.08 -10.11 -2.97
N GLN A 92 -0.34 -8.89 -2.47
CA GLN A 92 -1.60 -8.20 -2.74
C GLN A 92 -1.78 -7.93 -4.25
N LEU A 93 -0.70 -7.63 -4.97
CA LEU A 93 -0.76 -7.49 -6.42
C LEU A 93 -1.25 -8.77 -7.10
N ALA A 94 -0.71 -9.92 -6.71
CA ALA A 94 -1.09 -11.21 -7.29
C ALA A 94 -2.58 -11.55 -7.00
N VAL A 95 -3.03 -11.32 -5.76
CA VAL A 95 -4.43 -11.51 -5.36
C VAL A 95 -5.38 -10.60 -6.14
N VAL A 96 -5.07 -9.30 -6.24
CA VAL A 96 -5.90 -8.32 -6.96
C VAL A 96 -5.96 -8.65 -8.45
N GLN A 97 -4.85 -9.04 -9.06
CA GLN A 97 -4.83 -9.45 -10.46
C GLN A 97 -5.66 -10.71 -10.71
N GLN A 98 -5.68 -11.65 -9.76
CA GLN A 98 -6.51 -12.84 -9.83
C GLN A 98 -8.00 -12.46 -9.76
N SER A 99 -8.39 -11.61 -8.81
CA SER A 99 -9.75 -11.09 -8.67
C SER A 99 -10.23 -10.39 -9.94
N LEU A 100 -9.37 -9.55 -10.53
CA LEU A 100 -9.64 -8.84 -11.79
C LEU A 100 -9.64 -9.73 -13.04
N GLY A 101 -9.35 -11.03 -12.92
CA GLY A 101 -9.29 -11.96 -14.06
C GLY A 101 -8.20 -11.60 -15.06
N ARG A 102 -7.04 -11.12 -14.60
CA ARG A 102 -5.90 -10.83 -15.47
C ARG A 102 -5.38 -12.12 -16.14
N ALA A 103 -4.74 -11.95 -17.28
CA ALA A 103 -4.22 -13.07 -18.07
C ALA A 103 -3.28 -13.96 -17.25
N GLU A 104 -3.29 -15.27 -17.51
CA GLU A 104 -2.48 -16.26 -16.80
C GLU A 104 -0.99 -15.90 -16.77
N SER A 105 -0.45 -15.40 -17.88
CA SER A 105 0.94 -14.93 -17.97
C SER A 105 1.27 -13.76 -17.04
N THR A 106 0.28 -12.94 -16.69
CA THR A 106 0.42 -11.84 -15.72
C THR A 106 0.38 -12.38 -14.30
N LEU A 107 -0.56 -13.29 -14.01
CA LEU A 107 -0.66 -13.95 -12.71
C LEU A 107 0.61 -14.74 -12.39
N GLN A 108 1.13 -15.50 -13.34
CA GLN A 108 2.37 -16.25 -13.17
C GLN A 108 3.54 -15.34 -12.81
N LYS A 109 3.68 -14.18 -13.46
CA LYS A 109 4.74 -13.22 -13.13
C LYS A 109 4.60 -12.68 -11.71
N SER A 110 3.39 -12.33 -11.30
CA SER A 110 3.15 -11.79 -9.96
C SER A 110 3.37 -12.84 -8.87
N TRP A 111 2.86 -14.05 -9.05
CA TRP A 111 3.09 -15.15 -8.10
C TRP A 111 4.55 -15.60 -8.05
N ASN A 112 5.27 -15.60 -9.18
CA ASN A 112 6.71 -15.84 -9.18
C ASN A 112 7.46 -14.79 -8.34
N LYS A 113 7.08 -13.50 -8.43
CA LYS A 113 7.70 -12.47 -7.58
C LYS A 113 7.41 -12.71 -6.09
N VAL A 114 6.25 -13.26 -5.73
CA VAL A 114 5.95 -13.66 -4.35
C VAL A 114 6.88 -14.82 -3.93
N ILE A 115 7.02 -15.85 -4.75
CA ILE A 115 7.91 -17.01 -4.48
C ILE A 115 9.37 -16.56 -4.37
N ASP A 116 9.81 -15.62 -5.22
CA ASP A 116 11.19 -15.10 -5.18
C ASP A 116 11.50 -14.39 -3.85
N LEU A 117 10.50 -13.71 -3.27
CA LEU A 117 10.61 -13.01 -1.99
C LEU A 117 10.38 -13.93 -0.78
N ASP A 118 9.49 -14.91 -0.92
CA ASP A 118 9.13 -15.89 0.09
C ASP A 118 8.87 -17.26 -0.57
N PRO A 119 9.92 -18.10 -0.71
CA PRO A 119 9.79 -19.44 -1.30
C PRO A 119 8.91 -20.39 -0.50
N GLU A 120 8.61 -20.06 0.76
CA GLU A 120 7.76 -20.86 1.63
C GLU A 120 6.29 -20.45 1.59
N ASN A 121 5.96 -19.37 0.87
CA ASN A 121 4.61 -18.86 0.74
C ASN A 121 3.65 -19.96 0.24
N ARG A 122 2.63 -20.27 1.04
CA ARG A 122 1.72 -21.39 0.75
C ARG A 122 0.68 -21.08 -0.31
N GLU A 123 0.32 -19.81 -0.48
CA GLU A 123 -0.69 -19.40 -1.45
C GLU A 123 -0.11 -19.24 -2.85
N ALA A 124 1.20 -19.02 -2.96
CA ALA A 124 1.90 -18.92 -4.24
C ALA A 124 2.30 -20.29 -4.84
N LYS A 125 2.11 -21.40 -4.13
CA LYS A 125 2.46 -22.78 -4.56
C LYS A 125 1.27 -23.51 -5.15
#